data_AF-A0A0S3TZ95-F1
#
_entry.id   AF-A0A0S3TZ95-F1
#
_cell.length_a   1.000
_cell.length_b   1.000
_cell.length_c   1.000
_cell.angle_alpha   90.00
_cell.angle_beta   90.00
_cell.angle_gamma   90.00
#
_symmetry.space_group_name_H-M   'P 1'
#
loop_
_entity.id
_entity.type
_entity.pdbx_description
1 polymer ?
#
loop_
_entity_poly.entity_id
_entity_poly.type
_entity_poly.pdbx_seq_one_letter_code
_entity_poly.pdbx_strand_id
1 'polypeptide(L)' 'MKPDFSQMSRKELKDYVLSHRDDLDALHALYERRSPDSEAKWYKPPTTLEEIEQQFEEFKREIEKREGKRDEQ' A
#
# COMPACT_ATOMS: atom_id res chain seq x y z
N MET A 1 -16.36 -12.37 -20.63
CA MET A 1 -14.94 -12.77 -20.54
C MET A 1 -14.31 -11.94 -19.43
N LYS A 2 -13.43 -12.52 -18.63
CA LYS A 2 -12.69 -11.75 -17.61
C LYS A 2 -11.58 -10.93 -18.28
N PRO A 3 -11.33 -9.67 -17.86
CA PRO A 3 -10.17 -8.92 -18.32
C PRO A 3 -8.86 -9.56 -17.89
N ASP A 4 -7.78 -9.25 -18.59
CA ASP A 4 -6.43 -9.59 -18.12
C ASP A 4 -5.95 -8.54 -17.10
N PHE A 5 -6.02 -8.89 -15.82
CA PHE A 5 -5.60 -8.01 -14.73
C PHE A 5 -4.09 -7.75 -14.70
N SER A 6 -3.27 -8.56 -15.38
CA SER A 6 -1.81 -8.33 -15.44
C SER A 6 -1.45 -7.13 -16.31
N GLN A 7 -2.26 -6.84 -17.32
CA GLN A 7 -2.04 -5.76 -18.28
C GLN A 7 -2.64 -4.42 -17.82
N MET A 8 -3.49 -4.42 -16.80
CA MET A 8 -4.10 -3.20 -16.26
C MET A 8 -3.07 -2.35 -15.50
N SER A 9 -3.13 -1.03 -15.66
CA SER A 9 -2.48 -0.12 -14.72
C SER A 9 -3.07 -0.29 -13.31
N ARG A 10 -2.34 0.15 -12.28
CA ARG A 10 -2.83 0.06 -10.88
C ARG A 10 -4.11 0.87 -10.68
N LYS A 11 -4.31 1.94 -11.45
CA LYS A 11 -5.53 2.76 -11.41
C LYS A 11 -6.72 1.99 -12.00
N GLU A 12 -6.56 1.44 -13.20
CA GLU A 12 -7.62 0.69 -13.88
C GLU A 12 -8.06 -0.53 -13.07
N LEU A 13 -7.10 -1.28 -12.51
CA LEU A 13 -7.43 -2.44 -11.69
C LEU A 13 -8.20 -2.05 -10.42
N LYS A 14 -7.84 -0.92 -9.77
CA LYS A 14 -8.60 -0.40 -8.62
C LYS A 14 -10.02 -0.02 -9.01
N ASP A 15 -10.19 0.72 -10.10
CA ASP A 15 -11.50 1.16 -10.60
C ASP A 15 -12.39 -0.06 -10.93
N TYR A 16 -11.80 -1.11 -11.52
CA TYR A 16 -12.48 -2.38 -11.79
C TYR A 16 -12.91 -3.10 -10.51
N VAL A 17 -12.00 -3.29 -9.54
CA VAL A 17 -12.30 -3.95 -8.26
C VAL A 17 -13.40 -3.20 -7.49
N LEU A 18 -13.40 -1.86 -7.53
CA LEU A 18 -14.44 -1.05 -6.88
C LEU A 18 -15.82 -1.26 -7.49
N SER A 19 -15.90 -1.49 -8.80
CA SER A 19 -17.16 -1.77 -9.52
C SER A 19 -17.56 -3.25 -9.50
N HIS A 20 -16.64 -4.16 -9.18
CA HIS A 20 -16.85 -5.61 -9.17
C HIS A 20 -16.36 -6.23 -7.85
N ARG A 21 -16.99 -5.84 -6.74
CA ARG A 21 -16.50 -6.20 -5.39
C ARG A 21 -16.52 -7.70 -5.09
N ASP A 22 -17.32 -8.48 -5.81
CA ASP A 22 -17.41 -9.93 -5.64
C ASP A 22 -16.42 -10.72 -6.52
N ASP A 23 -15.68 -10.06 -7.43
CA ASP A 23 -14.68 -10.71 -8.27
C ASP A 23 -13.37 -10.91 -7.49
N LEU A 24 -13.28 -12.05 -6.79
CA LEU A 24 -12.12 -12.41 -5.97
C LEU A 24 -10.81 -12.46 -6.77
N ASP A 25 -10.86 -12.80 -8.05
CA ASP A 25 -9.66 -12.85 -8.91
C ASP A 25 -9.09 -11.44 -9.13
N ALA A 26 -9.96 -10.44 -9.31
CA ALA A 26 -9.55 -9.05 -9.43
C ALA A 26 -8.98 -8.51 -8.10
N LEU A 27 -9.58 -8.91 -6.98
CA LEU A 27 -9.06 -8.59 -5.64
C LEU A 27 -7.67 -9.20 -5.42
N HIS A 28 -7.49 -10.48 -5.71
CA HIS A 28 -6.19 -11.14 -5.61
C HIS A 28 -5.13 -10.46 -6.48
N ALA A 29 -5.44 -10.19 -7.75
CA ALA A 29 -4.52 -9.48 -8.65
C ALA A 29 -4.14 -8.08 -8.14
N LEU A 30 -5.02 -7.40 -7.39
CA LEU A 30 -4.71 -6.12 -6.76
C LEU A 30 -3.79 -6.29 -5.55
N TYR A 31 -4.01 -7.31 -4.72
CA TYR A 31 -3.20 -7.61 -3.53
C TYR A 31 -1.79 -8.09 -3.87
N GLU A 32 -1.64 -8.88 -4.94
CA GLU A 32 -0.34 -9.36 -5.43
C GLU A 32 0.61 -8.21 -5.83
N ARG A 33 0.06 -7.02 -6.12
CA ARG A 33 0.87 -5.81 -6.41
C ARG A 33 1.37 -5.10 -5.15
N ARG A 34 1.23 -5.69 -3.96
CA ARG A 34 1.86 -5.16 -2.74
C ARG A 34 3.32 -5.61 -2.70
N SER A 35 4.19 -4.79 -2.12
CA SER A 35 5.54 -5.22 -1.79
C SER A 35 5.51 -6.45 -0.86
N PRO A 36 6.50 -7.36 -0.97
CA PRO A 36 6.63 -8.50 -0.05
C PRO A 36 6.69 -8.06 1.41
N ASP A 37 6.14 -8.90 2.30
CA ASP A 37 6.10 -8.63 3.76
C ASP A 37 7.50 -8.55 4.38
N SER A 38 8.48 -9.23 3.78
CA SER A 38 9.89 -9.19 4.18
C SER A 38 10.54 -7.81 3.96
N GLU A 39 9.98 -7.01 3.05
CA GLU A 39 10.46 -5.65 2.74
C GLU A 39 9.63 -4.58 3.48
N ALA A 40 8.54 -4.97 4.15
CA ALA A 40 7.68 -4.05 4.86
C ALA A 40 8.26 -3.66 6.23
N LYS A 41 8.26 -2.35 6.53
CA LYS A 41 8.51 -1.88 7.89
C LYS A 41 7.24 -2.05 8.73
N TRP A 42 7.32 -2.86 9.77
CA TRP A 42 6.22 -3.14 10.69
C TRP A 42 6.30 -2.24 11.94
N TYR A 43 5.19 -1.62 12.29
CA TYR A 43 5.07 -0.78 13.49
C TYR A 43 4.17 -1.49 14.49
N LYS A 44 4.67 -1.71 15.70
CA LYS A 44 3.89 -2.33 16.77
C LYS A 44 2.86 -1.32 17.31
N PRO A 45 1.67 -1.75 17.73
CA PRO A 45 0.75 -0.86 18.41
C PRO A 45 1.43 -0.25 19.65
N PRO A 46 1.44 1.09 19.80
CA PRO A 46 2.01 1.72 20.98
C PRO A 46 1.10 1.48 22.18
N THR A 47 1.69 1.34 23.36
CA THR A 47 0.99 1.09 24.63
C THR A 47 1.08 2.25 25.61
N THR A 48 2.01 3.18 25.37
CA THR A 48 2.24 4.38 26.18
C THR A 48 2.18 5.66 25.33
N LEU A 49 1.99 6.81 25.99
CA LEU A 49 1.99 8.11 25.31
C LEU A 49 3.34 8.44 24.67
N GLU A 50 4.44 8.08 25.34
CA GLU A 50 5.80 8.29 24.81
C GLU A 50 6.03 7.47 23.54
N GLU A 51 5.59 6.21 23.52
CA GLU A 51 5.66 5.36 22.32
C GLU A 51 4.82 5.91 21.16
N ILE A 52 3.67 6.53 21.45
CA ILE A 52 2.85 7.21 20.44
C ILE A 52 3.65 8.36 19.82
N GLU A 53 4.23 9.23 20.65
CA GLU A 53 5.02 10.38 20.17
C GLU A 53 6.23 9.93 19.33
N GLN A 54 6.98 8.94 19.81
CA GLN A 54 8.11 8.37 19.08
C GLN A 54 7.69 7.80 17.72
N GLN A 55 6.59 7.04 17.65
CA GLN A 55 6.09 6.50 16.39
C GLN A 55 5.63 7.59 15.42
N PHE A 56 4.97 8.65 15.92
CA PHE A 56 4.58 9.78 15.07
C PHE A 56 5.79 10.47 14.42
N GLU A 57 6.86 10.69 15.17
CA GLU A 57 8.09 11.26 14.63
C GLU A 57 8.76 10.32 13.61
N GLU A 58 8.74 9.02 13.85
CA GLU A 58 9.20 8.04 12.87
C GLU A 58 8.38 8.06 11.58
N PHE A 59 7.05 8.18 11.69
CA PHE A 59 6.17 8.26 10.53
C PHE A 59 6.43 9.51 9.70
N LYS A 60 6.59 10.68 10.33
CA LYS A 60 6.92 11.93 9.64
C LYS A 60 8.21 11.79 8.82
N ARG A 61 9.28 11.29 9.44
CA ARG A 61 10.57 11.07 8.76
C ARG A 61 10.46 10.11 7.58
N GLU A 62 9.64 9.06 7.70
CA GLU A 62 9.43 8.10 6.61
C GLU A 62 8.61 8.70 5.46
N ILE A 63 7.62 9.54 5.76
CA ILE A 63 6.84 10.26 4.75
C ILE A 63 7.75 11.24 3.98
N GLU A 64 8.54 12.04 4.69
CA GLU A 64 9.50 12.99 4.08
C GLU A 64 10.49 12.27 3.16
N LYS A 65 11.06 11.14 3.60
CA LYS A 65 11.94 10.30 2.75
C LYS A 65 11.25 9.81 1.48
N ARG A 66 9.96 9.49 1.56
CA ARG A 66 9.17 9.02 0.39
C ARG A 66 8.73 10.15 -0.52
N GLU A 67 8.59 11.37 0.00
CA GLU A 67 8.37 12.57 -0.81
C GLU A 67 9.63 12.94 -1.58
N GLY A 68 10.79 13.00 -0.92
CA GLY A 68 12.07 13.25 -1.61
C GLY A 68 12.36 12.25 -2.73
N LYS A 69 12.11 10.95 -2.52
CA LYS A 69 12.27 9.91 -3.56
C LYS A 69 11.28 10.00 -4.72
N ARG A 70 10.14 10.69 -4.54
CA ARG A 70 9.15 10.92 -5.60
C ARG A 70 9.50 12.13 -6.46
N ASP A 71 10.19 13.11 -5.89
CA ASP A 71 10.64 14.31 -6.62
C ASP A 71 11.91 14.04 -7.46
N GLU A 72 12.67 12.99 -7.11
CA GLU A 72 13.88 12.54 -7.83
C GLU A 72 13.59 11.57 -9.01
N GLN A 73 12.36 11.07 -9.16
CA GLN A 73 11.94 10.10 -10.20
C GLN A 73 11.02 10.74 -11.24
#